data_AF-G8ZI18-F1
#
_entry.id   AF-G8ZI18-F1
#
_cell.length_a   1.000
_cell.length_b   1.000
_cell.length_c   1.000
_cell.angle_alpha   90.00
_cell.angle_beta   90.00
_cell.angle_gamma   90.00
#
_symmetry.space_group_name_H-M   'P 1'
#
loop_
_entity.id
_entity.type
_entity.pdbx_description
1 polymer ?
#
loop_
_entity_poly.entity_id
_entity_poly.type
_entity_poly.pdbx_seq_one_letter_code
_entity_poly.pdbx_strand_id
1 'polypeptide(L)' 'MSPRVFFWLAIIFIMLSTYLGMKKKKIESMLSAGLAGGFALAFVAYEKLSIGVSFLIGFVATILFELSFRRR' A
#
# COMPACT_ATOMS: atom_id res chain seq x y z
N MET A 1 -19.50 -0.43 -1.91
CA MET A 1 -18.41 0.40 -2.47
C MET A 1 -17.78 -0.40 -3.60
N SER A 2 -17.66 0.14 -4.82
CA SER A 2 -17.14 -0.65 -5.96
C SER A 2 -15.65 -1.00 -5.73
N PRO A 3 -15.19 -2.24 -5.99
CA PRO A 3 -13.79 -2.64 -5.83
C PRO A 3 -12.82 -1.70 -6.55
N ARG A 4 -13.28 -1.09 -7.64
CA ARG A 4 -12.54 -0.11 -8.46
C ARG A 4 -12.03 1.08 -7.66
N VAL A 5 -12.69 1.44 -6.55
CA VAL A 5 -12.23 2.54 -5.68
C VAL A 5 -10.89 2.21 -5.04
N PHE A 6 -10.70 0.96 -4.59
CA PHE A 6 -9.43 0.51 -4.00
C PHE A 6 -8.30 0.50 -5.03
N PHE A 7 -8.59 0.13 -6.28
CA PHE A 7 -7.62 0.21 -7.37
C PHE A 7 -7.13 1.65 -7.61
N TRP A 8 -8.06 2.60 -7.74
CA TRP A 8 -7.69 4.01 -7.94
C TRP A 8 -6.95 4.60 -6.73
N LEU A 9 -7.37 4.26 -5.51
CA LEU A 9 -6.65 4.65 -4.29
C LEU A 9 -5.22 4.08 -4.30
N ALA A 10 -5.04 2.81 -4.64
CA ALA A 10 -3.72 2.20 -4.73
C ALA A 10 -2.81 2.97 -5.69
N ILE A 11 -3.29 3.33 -6.90
CA ILE A 11 -2.52 4.12 -7.86
C ILE A 11 -2.11 5.48 -7.28
N ILE A 12 -3.06 6.21 -6.68
CA ILE A 12 -2.79 7.53 -6.09
C ILE A 12 -1.71 7.41 -5.01
N PHE A 13 -1.80 6.41 -4.14
CA PHE A 13 -0.82 6.19 -3.08
C PHE A 13 0.55 5.72 -3.59
N ILE A 14 0.61 4.95 -4.69
CA ILE A 14 1.87 4.58 -5.34
C ILE A 14 2.58 5.84 -5.88
N MET A 15 1.84 6.70 -6.58
CA MET A 15 2.40 7.94 -7.10
C MET A 15 2.84 8.88 -5.97
N LEU A 16 2.03 9.00 -4.92
CA LEU A 16 2.35 9.80 -3.74
C LEU A 16 3.59 9.27 -3.01
N SER A 17 3.67 7.95 -2.82
CA SER A 17 4.82 7.28 -2.20
C SER A 17 6.11 7.56 -2.97
N THR A 18 6.04 7.44 -4.30
CA THR A 18 7.16 7.70 -5.20
C THR A 18 7.61 9.16 -5.09
N TYR A 19 6.68 10.10 -5.15
CA TYR A 19 6.95 11.53 -5.00
C TYR A 19 7.62 11.87 -3.65
N LEU A 20 7.09 11.31 -2.55
CA LEU A 20 7.65 11.49 -1.21
C LEU A 20 9.05 10.86 -1.09
N GLY A 21 9.26 9.72 -1.74
CA GLY A 21 10.56 9.05 -1.84
C GLY A 21 11.60 9.96 -2.50
N MET A 22 11.25 10.59 -3.61
CA MET A 22 12.11 11.58 -4.30
C MET A 22 12.42 12.80 -3.42
N LYS A 23 11.48 13.21 -2.56
CA LYS A 23 11.65 14.30 -1.59
C LYS A 23 12.43 13.90 -0.33
N LYS A 24 13.01 12.69 -0.29
CA LYS A 24 13.73 12.13 0.88
C LYS A 24 12.86 12.01 2.14
N LYS A 25 11.53 12.08 2.00
CA LYS A 25 10.55 11.88 3.09
C LYS A 25 10.32 10.40 3.34
N LYS A 26 11.31 9.81 4.00
CA LYS A 26 11.47 8.37 4.16
C LYS A 26 10.28 7.70 4.84
N ILE A 27 9.73 8.28 5.92
CA ILE A 27 8.65 7.64 6.69
C ILE A 27 7.33 7.77 5.93
N GLU A 28 7.05 8.94 5.38
CA GLU A 28 5.81 9.25 4.68
C GLU A 28 5.70 8.48 3.36
N SER A 29 6.81 8.33 2.63
CA SER A 29 6.89 7.49 1.44
C SER A 29 6.57 6.02 1.76
N MET A 30 7.13 5.50 2.86
CA MET A 30 6.91 4.13 3.29
C MET A 30 5.48 3.88 3.77
N LEU A 31 4.90 4.81 4.56
CA LEU A 31 3.50 4.72 4.97
C LEU A 31 2.56 4.76 3.75
N SER A 32 2.85 5.63 2.78
CA SER A 32 2.08 5.73 1.54
C SER A 32 2.19 4.45 0.69
N ALA A 33 3.38 3.84 0.61
CA ALA A 33 3.58 2.54 -0.03
C ALA A 33 2.76 1.45 0.68
N GLY A 34 2.77 1.43 2.01
CA GLY A 34 1.94 0.54 2.82
C GLY A 34 0.46 0.69 2.49
N LEU A 35 -0.06 1.92 2.45
CA LEU A 35 -1.45 2.18 2.09
C LEU A 35 -1.77 1.68 0.68
N ALA A 36 -0.88 1.93 -0.29
CA ALA A 36 -1.01 1.39 -1.63
C ALA A 36 -1.07 -0.15 -1.65
N GLY A 37 -0.18 -0.83 -0.92
CA GLY A 37 -0.17 -2.29 -0.80
C GLY A 37 -1.43 -2.84 -0.16
N GLY A 38 -1.92 -2.19 0.90
CA GLY A 38 -3.19 -2.53 1.53
C GLY A 38 -4.37 -2.41 0.58
N PHE A 39 -4.49 -1.30 -0.15
CA PHE A 39 -5.56 -1.12 -1.13
C PHE A 39 -5.45 -2.07 -2.33
N ALA A 40 -4.23 -2.35 -2.80
CA ALA A 40 -4.00 -3.31 -3.87
C ALA A 40 -4.43 -4.73 -3.47
N LEU A 41 -4.05 -5.19 -2.26
CA LEU A 41 -4.45 -6.51 -1.79
C LEU A 41 -5.94 -6.59 -1.48
N ALA A 42 -6.52 -5.52 -0.91
CA ALA A 42 -7.96 -5.41 -0.72
C ALA A 42 -8.73 -5.47 -2.05
N PHE A 43 -8.20 -4.89 -3.13
CA PHE A 43 -8.77 -4.98 -4.47
C PHE A 43 -8.66 -6.39 -5.06
N VAL A 44 -7.54 -7.08 -4.87
CA VAL A 44 -7.32 -8.42 -5.47
C VAL A 44 -8.06 -9.52 -4.69
N ALA A 45 -8.09 -9.41 -3.36
CA ALA A 45 -8.61 -10.46 -2.48
C ALA A 45 -10.04 -10.20 -1.98
N TYR A 46 -10.76 -9.21 -2.54
CA TYR A 46 -12.10 -8.83 -2.05
C TYR A 46 -13.13 -9.96 -2.08
N GLU A 47 -12.98 -10.94 -2.98
CA GLU A 47 -13.88 -12.10 -3.09
C GLU A 47 -13.53 -13.23 -2.13
N LYS A 48 -12.28 -13.28 -1.64
CA LYS A 48 -11.76 -14.40 -0.83
C LYS A 48 -11.66 -14.08 0.66
N LEU A 49 -11.46 -12.81 0.98
CA LEU A 49 -11.18 -12.33 2.33
C LEU A 49 -11.93 -11.02 2.60
N SER A 50 -12.26 -10.79 3.88
CA SER A 50 -12.81 -9.51 4.30
C SER A 50 -11.86 -8.36 3.91
N ILE A 51 -12.43 -7.30 3.34
CA ILE A 51 -11.70 -6.12 2.85
C ILE A 51 -10.72 -5.59 3.91
N GLY A 52 -11.14 -5.52 5.17
CA GLY A 52 -10.29 -5.04 6.26
C GLY A 52 -9.09 -5.95 6.54
N VAL A 53 -9.26 -7.27 6.44
CA VAL A 53 -8.20 -8.25 6.66
C VAL A 53 -7.22 -8.22 5.49
N SER A 54 -7.72 -8.22 4.26
CA SER A 54 -6.90 -8.08 3.04
C SER A 54 -6.09 -6.79 3.05
N PHE A 55 -6.70 -5.69 3.48
CA PHE A 55 -6.02 -4.41 3.61
C PHE A 55 -4.88 -4.47 4.64
N LEU A 56 -5.15 -4.99 5.84
CA LEU A 56 -4.14 -5.11 6.90
C LEU A 56 -2.96 -5.98 6.47
N ILE A 57 -3.22 -7.12 5.84
CA ILE A 57 -2.17 -8.01 5.34
C ILE A 57 -1.33 -7.30 4.30
N GLY A 58 -1.95 -6.64 3.32
CA GLY A 58 -1.23 -5.92 2.25
C GLY A 58 -0.39 -4.77 2.81
N PHE A 59 -0.97 -4.00 3.73
CA PHE A 59 -0.28 -2.90 4.39
C PHE A 59 0.95 -3.37 5.16
N VAL A 60 0.78 -4.36 6.03
CA VAL A 60 1.88 -4.89 6.86
C VAL A 60 2.95 -5.55 5.99
N ALA A 61 2.56 -6.33 4.98
CA ALA A 61 3.50 -6.96 4.06
C ALA A 61 4.37 -5.94 3.32
N THR A 62 3.76 -4.86 2.81
CA THR A 62 4.50 -3.80 2.11
C THR A 62 5.39 -3.00 3.06
N ILE A 63 4.93 -2.68 4.27
CA ILE A 63 5.74 -2.03 5.31
C ILE A 63 6.95 -2.89 5.69
N LEU A 64 6.77 -4.19 5.91
CA LEU A 64 7.85 -5.11 6.26
C LEU A 64 8.84 -5.26 5.10
N PHE A 65 8.33 -5.36 3.87
CA PHE A 65 9.17 -5.40 2.67
C PHE A 65 10.04 -4.14 2.55
N GLU A 66 9.44 -2.95 2.65
CA GLU A 66 10.15 -1.67 2.58
C GLU A 66 11.21 -1.54 3.70
N LEU A 67 10.89 -1.96 4.93
CA LEU A 67 11.82 -1.98 6.05
C LEU A 67 13.00 -2.93 5.79
N SER A 68 12.71 -4.12 5.28
CA SER A 68 13.75 -5.10 4.94
C SER A 68 14.65 -4.61 3.82
N PHE A 69 14.09 -3.92 2.83
CA PHE A 69 14.80 -3.40 1.68
C PHE A 69 15.69 -2.21 2.05
N ARG A 70 15.24 -1.35 2.98
CA ARG A 70 16.01 -0.19 3.47
C ARG A 70 17.18 -0.53 4.39
N ARG A 71 17.22 -1.75 4.94
CA ARG A 71 18.32 -2.21 5.79
C ARG A 71 19.48 -2.81 4.97
N ARG A 72 19.27 -3.06 3.67
CA ARG A 72 20.34 -3.42 2.72
C ARG A 72 20.87 -2.18 2.04
#